data_AF-A0A0F8YHP1-F1
#
_entry.id   AF-A0A0F8YHP1-F1
#
_cell.length_a   1.000
_cell.length_b   1.000
_cell.length_c   1.000
_cell.angle_alpha   90.00
_cell.angle_beta   90.00
_cell.angle_gamma   90.00
#
_symmetry.space_group_name_H-M   'P 1'
#
loop_
_entity.id
_entity.type
_entity.pdbx_description
1 polymer ?
#
loop_
_entity_poly.entity_id
_entity_poly.type
_entity_poly.pdbx_seq_one_letter_code
_entity_poly.pdbx_strand_id
1 'polypeptide(L)'
;MEKIVRLFHIINEETADKLIMLDRLVQLYGNFMEMWRQVEVTSDGKTVKIKWLRIDKYGYEAFTERIFPIEDVGKRISVYKRKIKIEFTNRHENVRIQREKEVRKWQKYIDNADIQM
;
A
#
# COMPACT_ATOMS: atom_id res chain seq x y z
N MET A 1 -6.75 7.99 13.60
CA MET A 1 -7.92 7.40 12.90
C MET A 1 -8.94 8.44 12.41
N GLU A 2 -8.62 9.75 12.39
CA GLU A 2 -9.62 10.79 12.09
C GLU A 2 -9.83 11.11 10.59
N LYS A 3 -8.94 10.69 9.69
CA LYS A 3 -8.98 11.14 8.27
C LYS A 3 -10.20 10.65 7.48
N ILE A 4 -10.78 9.51 7.83
CA ILE A 4 -11.91 8.91 7.08
C ILE A 4 -13.26 9.50 7.55
N VAL A 5 -13.35 9.99 8.79
CA VAL A 5 -14.62 10.39 9.42
C VAL A 5 -15.22 11.66 8.78
N ARG A 6 -14.40 12.56 8.21
CA ARG A 6 -14.90 13.82 7.61
C ARG A 6 -15.64 13.66 6.28
N LEU A 7 -15.65 12.47 5.68
CA LEU A 7 -16.17 12.25 4.33
C LEU A 7 -17.60 11.66 4.27
N PHE A 8 -18.11 11.11 5.37
CA PHE A 8 -19.37 10.34 5.35
C PHE A 8 -20.66 11.15 5.09
N HIS A 9 -20.63 12.48 5.16
CA HIS A 9 -21.85 13.29 4.97
C HIS A 9 -22.14 13.71 3.51
N ILE A 10 -21.24 13.41 2.54
CA ILE A 10 -21.36 13.92 1.16
C ILE A 10 -21.46 12.80 0.10
N ILE A 11 -21.09 11.56 0.44
CA ILE A 11 -20.98 10.44 -0.50
C ILE A 11 -21.82 9.25 -0.04
N ASN A 12 -22.40 8.53 -1.00
CA ASN A 12 -23.15 7.30 -0.71
C ASN A 12 -22.24 6.21 -0.12
N GLU A 13 -22.85 5.28 0.62
CA GLU A 13 -22.15 4.22 1.34
C GLU A 13 -21.26 3.36 0.41
N GLU A 14 -21.76 3.04 -0.78
CA GLU A 14 -21.01 2.27 -1.79
C GLU A 14 -19.71 2.97 -2.22
N THR A 15 -19.74 4.29 -2.38
CA THR A 15 -18.56 5.08 -2.76
C THR A 15 -17.57 5.16 -1.60
N ALA A 16 -18.06 5.28 -0.36
CA ALA A 16 -17.21 5.24 0.82
C ALA A 16 -16.45 3.90 0.93
N ASP A 17 -17.13 2.78 0.71
CA ASP A 17 -16.50 1.45 0.70
C ASP A 17 -15.43 1.32 -0.38
N LYS A 18 -15.72 1.83 -1.57
CA LYS A 18 -14.75 1.86 -2.68
C LYS A 18 -13.53 2.71 -2.32
N LEU A 19 -13.69 3.85 -1.66
CA LEU A 19 -12.56 4.69 -1.22
C LEU A 19 -11.72 3.99 -0.14
N ILE A 20 -12.35 3.34 0.84
CA ILE A 20 -11.65 2.54 1.87
C ILE A 20 -10.86 1.40 1.22
N MET A 21 -11.47 0.70 0.27
CA MET A 21 -10.78 -0.35 -0.47
C MET A 21 -9.58 0.19 -1.26
N LEU A 22 -9.77 1.32 -1.95
CA LEU A 22 -8.69 1.97 -2.68
C LEU A 22 -7.54 2.35 -1.75
N ASP A 23 -7.84 2.98 -0.60
CA ASP A 23 -6.83 3.36 0.40
C ASP A 23 -5.99 2.15 0.83
N ARG A 24 -6.63 1.04 1.22
CA ARG A 24 -5.95 -0.21 1.59
C ARG A 24 -5.05 -0.75 0.47
N LEU A 25 -5.53 -0.75 -0.78
CA LEU A 25 -4.76 -1.24 -1.92
C LEU A 25 -3.56 -0.34 -2.23
N VAL A 26 -3.72 0.98 -2.14
CA VAL A 26 -2.62 1.90 -2.43
C VAL A 26 -1.57 1.82 -1.33
N GLN A 27 -1.95 1.72 -0.06
CA GLN A 27 -1.01 1.51 1.05
C GLN A 27 -0.23 0.21 0.87
N LEU A 28 -0.92 -0.89 0.54
CA LEU A 28 -0.26 -2.17 0.26
C LEU A 28 0.71 -2.07 -0.92
N TYR A 29 0.32 -1.38 -1.99
CA TYR A 29 1.22 -1.13 -3.12
C TYR A 29 2.43 -0.28 -2.72
N GLY A 30 2.23 0.75 -1.89
CA GLY A 30 3.31 1.57 -1.33
C GLY A 30 4.34 0.72 -0.58
N ASN A 31 3.88 -0.23 0.24
CA ASN A 31 4.74 -1.16 0.97
C ASN A 31 5.59 -2.06 0.06
N PHE A 32 5.12 -2.36 -1.15
CA PHE A 32 5.92 -3.13 -2.13
C PHE A 32 7.04 -2.33 -2.78
N MET A 33 6.94 -1.00 -2.83
CA MET A 33 7.88 -0.17 -3.57
C MET A 33 9.09 0.27 -2.74
N GLU A 34 9.04 0.13 -1.40
CA GLU A 34 10.08 0.45 -0.40
C GLU A 34 10.63 1.89 -0.39
N MET A 35 10.38 2.66 -1.45
CA MET A 35 10.81 4.05 -1.62
C MET A 35 9.83 5.08 -1.05
N TRP A 36 8.61 4.64 -0.69
CA TRP A 36 7.56 5.52 -0.18
C TRP A 36 7.42 5.32 1.32
N ARG A 37 7.55 6.41 2.08
CA ARG A 37 7.41 6.41 3.54
C ARG A 37 5.94 6.34 3.94
N GLN A 38 5.09 7.06 3.19
CA GLN A 38 3.68 7.19 3.51
C GLN A 38 2.86 7.38 2.23
N VAL A 39 1.64 6.89 2.27
CA VAL A 39 0.64 7.12 1.21
C VAL A 39 -0.63 7.65 1.86
N GLU A 40 -1.24 8.65 1.24
CA GLU A 40 -2.51 9.22 1.68
C GLU A 40 -3.53 9.21 0.54
N VAL A 41 -4.74 8.74 0.83
CA VAL A 41 -5.90 8.87 -0.05
C VAL A 41 -6.89 9.85 0.56
N THR A 42 -7.30 10.84 -0.22
CA THR A 42 -8.26 11.88 0.20
C THR A 42 -9.30 12.07 -0.91
N SER A 43 -10.49 12.52 -0.54
CA SER A 43 -11.58 12.83 -1.46
C SER A 43 -12.25 14.12 -1.03
N ASP A 44 -12.78 14.88 -1.99
CA ASP A 44 -13.65 16.04 -1.75
C ASP A 44 -15.11 15.77 -2.15
N GLY A 45 -15.44 14.51 -2.50
CA GLY A 45 -16.75 14.10 -2.98
C GLY A 45 -16.93 14.21 -4.51
N LYS A 46 -16.01 14.85 -5.24
CA LYS A 46 -16.00 14.92 -6.71
C LYS A 46 -14.74 14.30 -7.30
N THR A 47 -13.62 14.49 -6.61
CA THR A 47 -12.30 14.02 -7.01
C THR A 47 -11.65 13.26 -5.87
N VAL A 48 -10.76 12.36 -6.25
CA VAL A 48 -9.95 11.57 -5.35
C VAL A 48 -8.49 11.91 -5.62
N LYS A 49 -7.77 12.22 -4.55
CA LYS A 49 -6.35 12.52 -4.57
C LYS A 49 -5.61 11.42 -3.83
N ILE A 50 -4.60 10.87 -4.48
CA ILE A 50 -3.62 9.98 -3.87
C ILE A 50 -2.27 10.69 -3.83
N LYS A 51 -1.66 10.76 -2.64
CA LYS A 51 -0.37 11.38 -2.40
C LYS A 51 0.62 10.32 -1.90
N TRP A 52 1.76 10.19 -2.58
CA TRP A 52 2.87 9.34 -2.15
C TRP A 52 4.00 10.22 -1.64
N LEU A 53 4.37 10.03 -0.38
CA LEU A 53 5.44 10.76 0.30
C LEU A 53 6.69 9.88 0.35
N ARG A 54 7.83 10.47 0.01
CA ARG A 54 9.16 9.88 0.17
C ARG A 54 10.11 10.89 0.80
N ILE A 55 11.16 10.37 1.42
CA ILE A 55 12.32 11.18 1.79
C ILE A 55 13.30 11.09 0.63
N ASP A 56 13.77 12.22 0.14
CA ASP A 56 14.80 12.25 -0.90
C ASP A 56 16.20 11.97 -0.32
N LYS A 57 17.21 11.92 -1.18
CA LYS A 57 18.60 11.65 -0.78
C LYS A 57 19.22 12.73 0.13
N TYR A 58 18.57 13.88 0.29
CA TYR A 58 19.00 14.99 1.12
C TYR A 58 18.20 15.12 2.42
N GLY A 59 17.25 14.20 2.66
CA GLY A 59 16.40 14.22 3.85
C GLY A 59 15.13 15.07 3.72
N TYR A 60 14.86 15.67 2.56
CA TYR A 60 13.66 16.47 2.35
C TYR A 60 12.46 15.59 1.98
N GLU A 61 11.28 16.01 2.42
CA GLU A 61 10.03 15.39 2.02
C GLU A 61 9.69 15.76 0.58
N ALA A 62 9.72 14.77 -0.30
CA ALA A 62 9.24 14.88 -1.67
C ALA A 62 7.94 14.09 -1.80
N PHE A 63 7.03 14.56 -2.66
CA PHE A 63 5.80 13.85 -2.93
C PHE A 63 5.45 13.80 -4.40
N THR A 64 4.70 12.76 -4.76
CA THR A 64 4.01 12.66 -6.04
C THR A 64 2.51 12.61 -5.76
N GLU A 65 1.70 13.31 -6.55
CA GLU A 65 0.24 13.26 -6.43
C GLU A 65 -0.39 12.73 -7.71
N ARG A 66 -1.53 12.05 -7.56
CA ARG A 66 -2.45 11.74 -8.66
C ARG A 66 -3.85 12.11 -8.26
N ILE A 67 -4.53 12.84 -9.14
CA ILE A 67 -5.90 13.30 -8.95
C ILE A 67 -6.75 12.70 -10.07
N PHE A 68 -7.94 12.22 -9.75
CA PHE A 68 -8.87 11.66 -10.72
C PHE A 68 -10.32 11.80 -10.23
N PRO A 69 -11.31 11.76 -11.14
CA PRO A 69 -12.72 11.91 -10.78
C PRO A 69 -13.23 10.72 -9.93
N ILE A 70 -14.18 10.96 -9.03
CA ILE A 70 -14.67 9.95 -8.07
C ILE A 70 -15.36 8.76 -8.76
N GLU A 71 -15.94 8.99 -9.93
CA GLU A 71 -16.58 7.97 -10.77
C GLU A 71 -15.56 6.93 -11.26
N ASP A 72 -14.29 7.30 -11.36
CA ASP A 72 -13.20 6.42 -11.79
C ASP A 72 -12.60 5.58 -10.65
N VAL A 73 -13.07 5.70 -9.40
CA VAL A 73 -12.54 4.93 -8.26
C VAL A 73 -12.54 3.43 -8.54
N GLY A 74 -13.63 2.89 -9.10
CA GLY A 74 -13.71 1.47 -9.46
C GLY A 74 -12.63 1.04 -10.46
N LYS A 75 -12.35 1.89 -11.47
CA LYS A 75 -11.27 1.65 -12.43
C LYS A 75 -9.90 1.68 -11.73
N ARG A 76 -9.67 2.62 -10.81
CA ARG A 76 -8.41 2.72 -10.06
C ARG A 76 -8.18 1.53 -9.13
N ILE A 77 -9.20 1.03 -8.45
CA ILE A 77 -9.15 -0.22 -7.67
C ILE A 77 -8.63 -1.37 -8.54
N SER A 78 -9.22 -1.56 -9.72
CA SER A 78 -8.80 -2.61 -10.66
C SER A 78 -7.35 -2.47 -11.11
N VAL A 79 -6.89 -1.24 -11.34
CA VAL A 79 -5.49 -0.96 -11.68
C VAL A 79 -4.55 -1.33 -10.53
N TYR A 80 -4.85 -0.93 -9.29
CA TYR A 80 -3.98 -1.26 -8.15
C TYR A 80 -3.97 -2.74 -7.81
N LYS A 81 -5.10 -3.44 -7.92
CA LYS A 81 -5.14 -4.91 -7.81
C LYS A 81 -4.17 -5.58 -8.78
N ARG A 82 -4.15 -5.13 -10.05
CA ARG A 82 -3.23 -5.65 -11.07
C ARG A 82 -1.77 -5.36 -10.71
N LYS A 83 -1.46 -4.13 -10.31
CA LYS A 83 -0.11 -3.75 -9.88
C LYS A 83 0.38 -4.59 -8.70
N ILE A 84 -0.45 -4.72 -7.66
CA ILE A 84 -0.15 -5.57 -6.50
C ILE A 84 0.10 -7.02 -6.93
N LYS A 85 -0.74 -7.58 -7.81
CA LYS A 85 -0.54 -8.94 -8.30
C LYS A 85 0.83 -9.10 -8.98
N ILE A 86 1.22 -8.15 -9.83
CA ILE A 86 2.52 -8.16 -10.50
C ILE A 86 3.66 -8.10 -9.47
N GLU A 87 3.61 -7.14 -8.53
CA GLU A 87 4.67 -7.02 -7.51
C GLU A 87 4.75 -8.25 -6.61
N PHE A 88 3.60 -8.81 -6.23
CA PHE A 88 3.55 -10.02 -5.44
C PHE A 88 4.16 -11.20 -6.19
N THR A 89 3.81 -11.41 -7.46
CA THR A 89 4.40 -12.45 -8.31
C THR A 89 5.91 -12.25 -8.44
N ASN A 90 6.36 -11.05 -8.78
CA ASN A 90 7.79 -10.72 -8.91
C ASN A 90 8.57 -11.03 -7.62
N ARG A 91 8.00 -10.71 -6.45
CA ARG A 91 8.64 -11.01 -5.16
C ARG A 91 8.65 -12.49 -4.81
N HIS A 92 7.63 -13.25 -5.23
CA HIS A 92 7.55 -14.69 -4.97
C HIS A 92 8.41 -15.49 -5.93
N GLU A 93 8.59 -15.04 -7.17
CA GLU A 93 9.48 -15.66 -8.14
C GLU A 93 10.95 -15.25 -7.95
N ASN A 94 11.23 -14.23 -7.13
CA ASN A 94 12.58 -13.81 -6.82
C ASN A 94 13.29 -14.83 -5.90
N VAL A 95 14.20 -15.61 -6.51
CA VAL A 95 15.01 -16.65 -5.84
C VAL A 95 15.77 -16.11 -4.63
N ARG A 96 16.24 -14.85 -4.66
CA ARG A 96 16.95 -14.24 -3.52
C ARG A 96 16.03 -14.08 -2.31
N ILE A 97 14.80 -13.61 -2.53
CA ILE A 97 13.80 -13.44 -1.46
C ILE A 97 13.38 -14.81 -0.91
N GLN A 98 13.22 -15.83 -1.78
CA GLN A 98 12.94 -17.19 -1.33
C GLN A 98 14.06 -17.73 -0.42
N ARG A 99 15.33 -17.58 -0.84
CA ARG A 99 16.49 -17.97 -0.02
C ARG A 99 16.54 -17.24 1.31
N GLU A 100 16.27 -15.93 1.36
CA GLU A 100 16.21 -15.17 2.62
C GLU A 100 15.12 -15.68 3.57
N LYS A 101 13.95 -16.06 3.06
CA LYS A 101 12.89 -16.68 3.85
C LYS A 101 13.30 -18.05 4.41
N GLU A 102 13.98 -18.88 3.62
CA GLU A 102 14.51 -20.16 4.07
C GLU A 102 15.58 -19.99 5.14
N VAL A 103 16.53 -19.07 4.96
CA VAL A 103 17.55 -18.75 5.96
C VAL A 103 16.89 -18.32 7.27
N ARG A 104 15.91 -17.40 7.24
CA ARG A 104 15.19 -16.98 8.45
C ARG A 104 14.43 -18.12 9.11
N LYS A 105 13.83 -19.02 8.33
CA LYS A 105 13.16 -20.21 8.84
C LYS A 105 14.14 -21.10 9.60
N TRP A 106 15.30 -21.41 9.00
CA TRP A 106 16.34 -22.23 9.63
C TRP A 106 16.95 -21.56 10.86
N GLN A 107 17.19 -20.25 10.82
CA GLN A 107 17.65 -19.50 11.98
C GLN A 107 16.68 -19.65 13.16
N LYS A 108 15.37 -19.51 12.92
CA LYS A 108 14.36 -19.70 13.97
C LYS A 108 14.35 -21.12 14.56
N TYR A 109 14.63 -22.13 13.74
CA TYR A 109 14.77 -23.50 14.25
C TYR A 109 16.01 -23.67 15.13
N ILE A 110 17.13 -23.08 14.74
CA ILE A 110 18.37 -23.08 15.52
C ILE A 110 18.12 -22.36 16.85
N ASP A 111 17.59 -21.13 16.81
CA ASP A 111 17.30 -20.33 18.00
C ASP A 111 16.35 -21.07 18.96
N ASN A 112 15.31 -21.74 18.44
CA ASN A 112 14.38 -22.52 19.25
C ASN A 112 15.02 -23.79 19.84
N ALA A 113 15.93 -24.44 19.11
CA ALA A 113 16.64 -25.62 19.60
C ALA A 113 17.61 -25.25 20.73
N ASP A 114 18.29 -24.10 20.61
CA ASP A 114 19.19 -23.58 21.65
C ASP A 114 18.45 -23.14 22.92
N ILE A 115 17.17 -22.74 22.83
CA ILE A 115 16.32 -22.43 24.00
C ILE A 115 15.82 -23.69 24.73
N GLN A 116 15.83 -24.86 24.06
CA GLN A 116 15.36 -26.13 24.64
C GLN A 116 16.48 -26.98 25.27
N MET A 117 17.75 -26.56 25.19
CA MET A 117 18.87 -27.14 25.94
C MET A 117 19.13 -26.38 27.24
#